data_AF-A0A2E6Y405-F1
#
_entry.id   AF-A0A2E6Y405-F1
#
_cell.length_a   1.000
_cell.length_b   1.000
_cell.length_c   1.000
_cell.angle_alpha   90.00
_cell.angle_beta   90.00
_cell.angle_gamma   90.00
#
_symmetry.space_group_name_H-M   'P 1'
#
loop_
_entity.id
_entity.type
_entity.pdbx_description
1 polymer ?
#
loop_
_entity_poly.entity_id
_entity_poly.type
_entity_poly.pdbx_seq_one_letter_code
_entity_poly.pdbx_strand_id
1 'polypeptide(L)' 'MNDSGREFNIVWGAEEIARVIGRTPRQTFHLMASGQIPAKKVGGRWCAERGKLIEFFTKEDAA' A
#
# COMPACT_ATOMS: atom_id res chain seq x y z
N MET A 1 -18.75 -5.64 -23.90
CA MET A 1 -19.07 -5.03 -22.60
C MET A 1 -17.86 -5.18 -21.68
N ASN A 2 -17.55 -4.10 -20.97
CA ASN A 2 -16.33 -3.85 -20.21
C ASN A 2 -16.00 -4.88 -19.13
N ASP A 3 -14.74 -5.27 -19.04
CA ASP A 3 -14.00 -5.06 -17.79
C ASP A 3 -12.53 -4.78 -18.14
N SER A 4 -12.22 -3.51 -18.37
CA SER A 4 -10.84 -3.06 -18.60
C SER A 4 -10.01 -3.46 -17.38
N GLY A 5 -9.12 -4.42 -17.59
CA GLY A 5 -8.35 -5.12 -16.56
C GLY A 5 -7.60 -4.18 -15.62
N ARG A 6 -8.27 -3.76 -14.55
CA ARG A 6 -7.59 -3.29 -13.34
C ARG A 6 -7.04 -4.54 -12.67
N GLU A 7 -5.82 -4.91 -13.04
CA GLU A 7 -5.07 -5.92 -12.30
C GLU A 7 -4.89 -5.41 -10.87
N PHE A 8 -5.75 -5.89 -9.97
CA PHE A 8 -5.69 -5.56 -8.55
C PHE A 8 -4.45 -6.20 -7.95
N ASN A 9 -3.32 -5.50 -8.04
CA ASN A 9 -2.05 -5.88 -7.43
C ASN A 9 -2.09 -5.60 -5.93
N ILE A 10 -2.88 -6.39 -5.20
CA ILE A 10 -2.98 -6.31 -3.73
C ILE A 10 -1.74 -6.96 -3.13
N VAL A 11 -0.94 -6.17 -2.43
CA VAL A 11 0.18 -6.63 -1.60
C VAL A 11 -0.33 -6.95 -0.20
N TRP A 12 0.07 -8.12 0.29
CA TRP A 12 -0.34 -8.64 1.60
C TRP A 12 0.85 -8.73 2.54
N GLY A 13 0.66 -8.28 3.77
CA GLY A 13 1.68 -8.31 4.81
C GLY A 13 2.50 -7.03 4.87
N ALA A 14 2.94 -6.70 6.08
CA ALA A 14 3.76 -5.52 6.33
C ALA A 14 5.09 -5.57 5.57
N GLU A 15 5.68 -6.76 5.41
CA GLU A 15 6.95 -6.96 4.72
C GLU A 15 6.86 -6.66 3.23
N GLU A 16 5.83 -7.15 2.54
CA GLU A 16 5.65 -6.91 1.11
C GLU A 16 5.35 -5.43 0.86
N ILE A 17 4.49 -4.81 1.68
CA ILE A 17 4.21 -3.37 1.59
C ILE A 17 5.50 -2.58 1.84
N ALA A 18 6.32 -3.00 2.82
CA ALA A 18 7.61 -2.38 3.13
C ALA A 18 8.58 -2.45 1.95
N ARG A 19 8.61 -3.57 1.22
CA ARG A 19 9.38 -3.74 -0.02
C ARG A 19 8.90 -2.80 -1.12
N VAL A 20 7.58 -2.57 -1.24
CA VAL A 20 7.03 -1.63 -2.24
C VAL A 20 7.47 -0.19 -1.95
N ILE A 21 7.46 0.24 -0.69
CA ILE A 21 7.81 1.61 -0.30
C ILE A 21 9.30 1.83 0.01
N GLY A 22 10.10 0.77 -0.03
CA GLY A 22 11.53 0.82 0.30
C GLY A 22 11.82 1.16 1.77
N ARG A 23 10.98 0.72 2.71
CA ARG A 23 11.16 0.98 4.16
C ARG A 23 11.31 -0.31 4.94
N THR A 24 11.63 -0.19 6.22
CA THR A 24 11.67 -1.36 7.12
C THR A 24 10.23 -1.82 7.45
N PRO A 25 10.00 -3.12 7.71
CA PRO A 25 8.69 -3.62 8.12
C PRO A 25 8.14 -2.95 9.37
N ARG A 26 9.00 -2.59 10.33
CA ARG A 26 8.62 -1.90 11.57
C ARG A 26 8.11 -0.48 11.31
N GLN A 27 8.80 0.29 10.47
CA GLN A 27 8.34 1.62 10.06
C GLN A 27 7.04 1.52 9.28
N THR A 28 6.96 0.57 8.34
CA THR A 28 5.75 0.33 7.54
C THR A 28 4.56 -0.02 8.43
N PHE A 29 4.75 -0.87 9.44
CA PHE A 29 3.70 -1.18 10.40
C PHE A 29 3.24 0.06 11.17
N HIS A 30 4.18 0.90 11.61
CA HIS A 30 3.83 2.17 12.25
C HIS A 30 3.02 3.08 11.31
N LEU A 31 3.43 3.22 10.04
CA LEU A 31 2.74 4.02 9.03
C LEU A 31 1.33 3.50 8.72
N MET A 32 1.16 2.18 8.65
CA MET A 32 -0.15 1.55 8.46
C MET A 32 -1.03 1.72 9.68
N ALA A 33 -0.48 1.54 10.89
CA ALA A 33 -1.20 1.68 12.14
C ALA A 33 -1.59 3.14 12.41
N SER A 34 -0.76 4.11 12.02
CA SER A 34 -1.04 5.55 12.12
C SER A 34 -1.92 6.08 10.99
N GLY A 35 -2.20 5.27 9.95
CA GLY A 35 -3.03 5.66 8.81
C GLY A 35 -2.35 6.63 7.84
N GLN A 36 -1.02 6.74 7.88
CA GLN A 36 -0.24 7.60 6.98
C GLN A 36 -0.09 7.04 5.57
N ILE A 37 -0.36 5.75 5.37
CA ILE A 37 -0.32 5.12 4.04
C ILE A 37 -1.64 4.38 3.76
N PRO A 38 -2.06 4.26 2.49
CA PRO A 38 -3.32 3.62 2.12
C PRO A 38 -3.22 2.09 2.26
N ALA A 39 -3.24 1.59 3.49
CA ALA A 39 -3.29 0.18 3.85
C ALA A 39 -4.56 -0.14 4.65
N LYS A 40 -5.12 -1.33 4.44
CA LYS A 40 -6.33 -1.81 5.09
C LYS A 40 -6.05 -3.10 5.85
N LYS A 41 -6.56 -3.20 7.07
CA LYS A 41 -6.54 -4.44 7.84
C LYS A 41 -7.76 -5.30 7.47
N VAL A 42 -7.52 -6.50 6.94
CA VAL A 42 -8.55 -7.47 6.54
C VAL A 42 -8.24 -8.82 7.19
N GLY A 43 -9.14 -9.32 8.03
CA GLY A 43 -9.01 -10.64 8.68
C GLY A 43 -7.76 -10.80 9.56
N GLY A 44 -7.25 -9.71 10.14
CA GLY A 44 -6.03 -9.73 10.96
C GLY A 44 -4.72 -9.56 10.18
N ARG A 45 -4.77 -9.48 8.84
CA ARG A 45 -3.61 -9.17 7.99
C ARG A 45 -3.72 -7.77 7.42
N TRP A 46 -2.58 -7.13 7.19
CA TRP A 46 -2.52 -5.87 6.44
C TRP A 46 -2.50 -6.19 4.94
N CYS A 47 -3.33 -5.49 4.18
CA CYS A 47 -3.35 -5.52 2.73
C CYS A 47 -3.32 -4.09 2.20
N ALA A 48 -2.66 -3.89 1.09
CA ALA A 48 -2.66 -2.60 0.43
C ALA A 48 -2.59 -2.81 -1.07
N GLU A 49 -3.13 -1.88 -1.84
CA GLU A 49 -3.09 -1.97 -3.29
C GLU A 49 -1.84 -1.24 -3.79
N ARG A 50 -1.02 -1.93 -4.59
CA ARG A 50 0.25 -1.39 -5.10
C ARG A 50 0.05 -0.09 -5.88
N GLY A 51 -0.97 -0.04 -6.75
CA GLY A 51 -1.27 1.14 -7.57
C GLY A 51 -1.59 2.35 -6.71
N LYS A 52 -2.54 2.23 -5.78
CA LYS A 52 -2.85 3.29 -4.79
C LYS A 52 -1.67 3.71 -3.94
N LEU A 53 -0.80 2.78 -3.53
CA LEU A 53 0.42 3.13 -2.81
C LEU A 53 1.32 4.01 -3.65
N ILE A 54 1.61 3.59 -4.88
CA ILE A 54 2.45 4.36 -5.81
C ILE A 54 1.80 5.71 -6.10
N GLU A 55 0.50 5.75 -6.40
CA GLU A 55 -0.24 7.00 -6.62
C GLU A 55 -0.17 7.94 -5.41
N PHE A 56 -0.28 7.42 -4.19
CA PHE A 56 -0.18 8.20 -2.96
C PHE A 56 1.20 8.86 -2.85
N PHE A 57 2.28 8.12 -3.08
CA PHE A 57 3.64 8.67 -3.03
C PHE A 57 4.04 9.49 -4.27
N THR A 58 3.44 9.24 -5.43
CA THR A 58 3.74 9.98 -6.68
C THR A 58 2.95 11.29 -6.74
N LYS A 59 1.79 11.39 -6.07
CA LYS A 59 1.00 12.63 -6.02
C LYS A 59 1.53 13.67 -5.02
N GLU A 60 2.43 13.31 -4.11
CA GLU A 60 3.00 14.24 -3.13
C GLU A 60 4.50 14.45 -3.38
N ASP A 61 4.82 15.22 -4.42
CA ASP A 61 6.03 16.08 -4.51
C ASP A 61 5.98 16.93 -5.80
N ALA A 62 4.89 17.68 -5.97
CA ALA A 62 4.83 18.81 -6.89
C ALA A 62 4.51 20.07 -6.06
N ALA A 63 5.49 20.51 -5.27
CA ALA A 63 5.51 21.80 -4.59
C ALA A 63 6.80 22.54 -4.93
#